data_AF-B7HMB9-F1
#
_entry.id   AF-B7HMB9-F1
#
_cell.length_a   1.000
_cell.length_b   1.000
_cell.length_c   1.000
_cell.angle_alpha   90.00
_cell.angle_beta   90.00
_cell.angle_gamma   90.00
#
_symmetry.space_group_name_H-M   'P 1'
#
loop_
_entity.id
_entity.type
_entity.pdbx_description
1 polymer ?
#
loop_
_entity_poly.entity_id
_entity_poly.type
_entity_poly.pdbx_seq_one_letter_code
_entity_poly.pdbx_strand_id
1 'polypeptide(L)'
;MKKLLRIVMITILILAVDLYGKLLVSQYILTPSQSKQENKIVKKKKQVNEDSSDTVLNMIGGDSENLLAKWGEPSRIEPSAYGYEWWVYNQDLAQYVQFGVAERKIVTAYVAGEQVKVPPYYINEKYEDVYKKNPLSHEISLKRGKNSYQFELSDTEVMEQPLVPVEDGWAQLYFDHFTHELVGVRYMDDETLLRQRPYQLVYSGELLAEQPLTPDKMKQIENGNMQQIFDLTNIIRSRHNLPLLAWDQQTAEVAIGHSKDMKDNNYFSHDSPTLGTLGDRLQRGKVGFQLAGENIAAQHSDGVAALQGWLNSEGHRKNLLNEQFTGLGVGVYDKFYTQNFIRK
;
A
#
# COMPACT_ATOMS: atom_id res chain seq x y z
N MET A 1 45.75 12.94 40.58
CA MET A 1 46.25 11.76 39.82
C MET A 1 45.30 10.56 39.86
N LYS A 2 44.89 10.02 41.02
CA LYS A 2 44.02 8.81 41.09
C LYS A 2 42.65 8.93 40.38
N LYS A 3 42.00 10.10 40.41
CA LYS A 3 40.71 10.32 39.71
C LYS A 3 40.86 10.37 38.19
N LEU A 4 41.92 10.99 37.69
CA LEU A 4 42.21 11.07 36.25
C LEU A 4 42.52 9.66 35.68
N LEU A 5 43.27 8.86 36.42
CA LEU A 5 43.60 7.48 36.04
C LEU A 5 42.34 6.58 35.95
N ARG A 6 41.37 6.80 36.84
CA ARG A 6 40.10 6.08 36.85
C ARG A 6 39.22 6.42 35.65
N ILE A 7 39.18 7.70 35.25
CA ILE A 7 38.41 8.13 34.08
C ILE A 7 39.03 7.51 32.82
N VAL A 8 40.35 7.60 32.65
CA VAL A 8 41.05 7.02 31.49
C VAL A 8 40.82 5.52 31.37
N MET A 9 40.85 4.77 32.48
CA MET A 9 40.55 3.34 32.48
C MET A 9 39.12 3.02 32.04
N ILE A 10 38.13 3.82 32.46
CA ILE A 10 36.73 3.62 32.07
C ILE A 10 36.54 3.94 30.58
N THR A 11 37.16 5.00 30.06
CA THR A 11 37.08 5.33 28.63
C THR A 11 37.73 4.25 27.76
N ILE A 12 38.88 3.71 28.19
CA ILE A 12 39.53 2.60 27.50
C ILE A 12 38.65 1.35 27.50
N LEU A 13 37.97 1.06 28.63
CA LEU A 13 37.08 -0.09 28.72
C LEU A 13 35.87 0.05 27.78
N ILE A 14 35.25 1.24 27.71
CA ILE A 14 34.12 1.51 26.82
C ILE A 14 34.55 1.40 25.34
N LEU A 15 35.72 1.96 24.99
CA LEU A 15 36.28 1.85 23.64
C LEU A 15 36.62 0.40 23.28
N ALA A 16 37.13 -0.38 24.24
CA ALA A 16 37.40 -1.80 24.03
C ALA A 16 36.12 -2.61 23.81
N VAL A 17 35.05 -2.33 24.58
CA VAL A 17 33.74 -2.99 24.41
C VAL A 17 33.11 -2.62 23.06
N ASP A 18 33.17 -1.35 22.65
CA ASP A 18 32.64 -0.91 21.36
C ASP A 18 33.43 -1.49 20.17
N LEU A 19 34.76 -1.56 20.30
CA LEU A 19 35.62 -2.20 19.29
C LEU A 19 35.39 -3.71 19.21
N TYR A 20 35.23 -4.40 20.34
CA TYR A 20 34.95 -5.83 20.39
C TYR A 20 33.55 -6.15 19.87
N GLY A 21 32.55 -5.30 20.17
CA GLY A 21 31.21 -5.38 19.62
C GLY A 21 31.21 -5.25 18.10
N LYS A 22 31.95 -4.28 17.54
CA LYS A 22 32.11 -4.13 16.09
C LYS A 22 32.86 -5.29 15.45
N LEU A 23 33.84 -5.88 16.13
CA LEU A 23 34.56 -7.07 15.64
C LEU A 23 33.67 -8.32 15.63
N LEU A 24 32.83 -8.51 16.65
CA LEU A 24 31.87 -9.61 16.71
C LEU A 24 30.79 -9.48 15.63
N VAL A 25 30.27 -8.27 15.41
CA VAL A 25 29.33 -7.98 14.31
C VAL A 25 30.00 -8.24 12.95
N SER A 26 31.26 -7.83 12.78
CA SER A 26 32.03 -8.09 11.55
C SER A 26 32.28 -9.58 11.30
N GLN A 27 32.58 -10.37 12.35
CA GLN A 27 32.71 -11.83 12.22
C GLN A 27 31.37 -12.52 11.90
N TYR A 28 30.25 -12.02 12.43
CA TYR A 28 28.92 -12.53 12.09
C TYR A 28 28.54 -12.22 10.63
N ILE A 29 28.93 -11.04 10.12
CA ILE A 29 28.65 -10.60 8.74
C ILE A 29 29.59 -11.28 7.72
N LEU A 30 30.81 -11.63 8.11
CA LEU A 30 31.84 -12.22 7.23
C LEU A 30 31.85 -13.74 7.18
N THR A 31 30.89 -14.43 7.83
CA THR A 31 30.73 -15.87 7.61
C THR A 31 29.86 -16.06 6.38
N PRO A 32 30.40 -16.52 5.23
CA PRO A 32 29.57 -16.80 4.08
C PRO A 32 28.69 -17.99 4.47
N SER A 33 27.38 -17.78 4.55
CA SER A 33 26.43 -18.88 4.48
C SER A 33 26.69 -19.58 3.14
N GLN A 34 27.36 -20.73 3.18
CA GLN A 34 27.39 -21.67 2.06
C GLN A 34 26.03 -22.36 1.94
N SER A 35 24.93 -21.61 1.84
CA SER A 35 23.78 -22.11 1.11
C SER A 35 24.05 -21.82 -0.35
N LYS A 36 24.31 -22.87 -1.14
CA LYS A 36 24.07 -22.82 -2.58
C LYS A 36 22.64 -22.31 -2.77
N GLN A 37 22.47 -21.02 -3.02
CA GLN A 37 21.23 -20.49 -3.57
C GLN A 37 21.17 -21.04 -4.99
N GLU A 38 20.53 -22.20 -5.14
CA GLU A 38 19.91 -22.54 -6.40
C GLU A 38 18.97 -21.39 -6.75
N ASN A 39 19.23 -20.72 -7.88
CA ASN A 39 18.28 -19.85 -8.55
C ASN A 39 17.00 -20.64 -8.81
N LYS A 40 16.11 -20.70 -7.82
CA LYS A 40 14.79 -21.27 -7.97
C LYS A 40 13.97 -20.26 -8.74
N ILE A 41 13.91 -20.47 -10.05
CA ILE A 41 12.84 -19.93 -10.88
C ILE A 41 11.53 -20.34 -10.20
N VAL A 42 10.85 -19.39 -9.56
CA VAL A 42 9.57 -19.63 -8.91
C VAL A 42 8.55 -19.89 -10.03
N LYS A 43 8.23 -21.16 -10.25
CA LYS A 43 7.30 -21.57 -11.32
C LYS A 43 5.86 -21.31 -10.89
N LYS A 44 5.07 -20.65 -11.74
CA LYS A 44 3.61 -20.53 -11.60
C LYS A 44 3.03 -21.96 -11.50
N LYS A 45 2.38 -22.31 -10.38
CA LYS A 45 1.76 -23.63 -10.16
C LYS A 45 0.26 -23.53 -10.39
N LYS A 46 -0.29 -24.45 -11.18
CA LYS A 46 -1.74 -24.65 -11.32
C LYS A 46 -2.29 -25.29 -10.05
N GLN A 47 -3.30 -24.67 -9.46
CA GLN A 47 -4.06 -25.25 -8.35
C GLN A 47 -5.30 -25.93 -8.93
N VAL A 48 -5.54 -27.19 -8.57
CA VAL A 48 -6.66 -28.00 -9.06
C VAL A 48 -7.80 -27.97 -8.04
N ASN A 49 -8.96 -27.45 -8.49
CA ASN A 49 -10.34 -27.63 -8.04
C ASN A 49 -10.61 -27.90 -6.54
N GLU A 50 -11.11 -26.87 -5.85
CA GLU A 50 -12.23 -27.03 -4.91
C GLU A 50 -13.00 -25.69 -4.77
N ASP A 51 -14.33 -25.78 -4.93
CA ASP A 51 -15.36 -24.71 -4.97
C ASP A 51 -15.39 -23.80 -6.21
N SER A 52 -16.28 -24.14 -7.16
CA SER A 52 -16.52 -23.44 -8.43
C SER A 52 -17.31 -22.12 -8.30
N SER A 53 -17.22 -21.44 -7.16
CA SER A 53 -17.72 -20.07 -7.03
C SER A 53 -16.66 -19.12 -7.59
N ASP A 54 -17.02 -18.29 -8.58
CA ASP A 54 -16.11 -17.37 -9.26
C ASP A 54 -15.40 -16.43 -8.26
N THR A 55 -14.16 -16.77 -7.90
CA THR A 55 -13.35 -15.94 -7.00
C THR A 55 -12.89 -14.69 -7.73
N VAL A 56 -12.45 -13.67 -6.98
CA VAL A 56 -11.86 -12.46 -7.57
C VAL A 56 -10.67 -12.82 -8.49
N LEU A 57 -9.87 -13.82 -8.10
CA LEU A 57 -8.74 -14.29 -8.91
C LEU A 57 -9.21 -14.90 -10.25
N ASN A 58 -10.32 -15.64 -10.28
CA ASN A 58 -10.84 -16.25 -11.52
C ASN A 58 -11.28 -15.20 -12.56
N MET A 59 -11.53 -13.96 -12.13
CA MET A 59 -11.89 -12.87 -13.04
C MET A 59 -10.69 -12.29 -13.77
N ILE A 60 -9.46 -12.43 -13.22
CA ILE A 60 -8.24 -11.90 -13.82
C ILE A 60 -7.99 -12.57 -15.18
N GLY A 61 -7.71 -11.78 -16.21
CA GLY A 61 -7.58 -12.22 -17.61
C GLY A 61 -8.90 -12.43 -18.35
N GLY A 62 -10.02 -12.49 -17.62
CA GLY A 62 -11.38 -12.52 -18.17
C GLY A 62 -11.76 -11.21 -18.88
N ASP A 63 -12.91 -11.21 -19.54
CA ASP A 63 -13.49 -9.99 -20.14
C ASP A 63 -14.46 -9.27 -19.19
N SER A 64 -14.65 -7.97 -19.45
CA SER A 64 -15.53 -7.11 -18.66
C SER A 64 -17.01 -7.48 -18.77
N GLU A 65 -17.43 -8.16 -19.84
CA GLU A 65 -18.82 -8.62 -19.99
C GLU A 65 -19.14 -9.75 -19.00
N ASN A 66 -18.21 -10.69 -18.83
CA ASN A 66 -18.28 -11.72 -17.80
C ASN A 66 -18.24 -11.11 -16.39
N LEU A 67 -17.45 -10.05 -16.17
CA LEU A 67 -17.46 -9.30 -14.91
C LEU A 67 -18.84 -8.70 -14.63
N LEU A 68 -19.45 -7.99 -15.59
CA LEU A 68 -20.80 -7.45 -15.45
C LEU A 68 -21.84 -8.54 -15.18
N ALA A 69 -21.74 -9.68 -15.87
CA ALA A 69 -22.69 -10.78 -15.71
C ALA A 69 -22.65 -11.41 -14.31
N LYS A 70 -21.47 -11.40 -13.65
CA LYS A 70 -21.24 -12.06 -12.35
C LYS A 70 -21.37 -11.09 -11.17
N TRP A 71 -20.83 -9.89 -11.31
CA TRP A 71 -20.74 -8.89 -10.24
C TRP A 71 -21.77 -7.76 -10.38
N GLY A 72 -22.46 -7.67 -11.52
CA GLY A 72 -23.36 -6.57 -11.82
C GLY A 72 -22.62 -5.28 -12.16
N GLU A 73 -23.37 -4.18 -12.22
CA GLU A 73 -22.83 -2.85 -12.50
C GLU A 73 -21.97 -2.34 -11.32
N PRO A 74 -20.77 -1.81 -11.57
CA PRO A 74 -19.96 -1.20 -10.53
C PRO A 74 -20.62 0.08 -10.01
N SER A 75 -20.35 0.42 -8.75
CA SER A 75 -20.81 1.67 -8.13
C SER A 75 -20.12 2.89 -8.69
N ARG A 76 -18.85 2.75 -9.09
CA ARG A 76 -18.06 3.79 -9.74
C ARG A 76 -17.16 3.18 -10.81
N ILE A 77 -16.93 3.95 -11.87
CA ILE A 77 -15.89 3.70 -12.86
C ILE A 77 -14.98 4.93 -12.87
N GLU A 78 -13.69 4.73 -12.62
CA GLU A 78 -12.72 5.82 -12.47
C GLU A 78 -11.35 5.45 -13.05
N PRO A 79 -10.65 6.36 -13.75
CA PRO A 79 -9.37 6.04 -14.37
C PRO A 79 -8.27 5.81 -13.33
N SER A 80 -7.32 4.92 -13.64
CA SER A 80 -6.04 4.82 -12.92
C SER A 80 -4.91 5.55 -13.67
N ALA A 81 -3.79 5.77 -12.98
CA ALA A 81 -2.54 6.23 -13.61
C ALA A 81 -1.85 5.16 -14.48
N TYR A 82 -2.39 3.94 -14.54
CA TYR A 82 -1.69 2.76 -15.05
C TYR A 82 -2.33 2.13 -16.29
N GLY A 83 -3.26 2.84 -16.94
CA GLY A 83 -3.83 2.43 -18.23
C GLY A 83 -5.07 1.52 -18.14
N TYR A 84 -5.55 1.24 -16.93
CA TYR A 84 -6.85 0.61 -16.69
C TYR A 84 -7.81 1.55 -15.97
N GLU A 85 -9.10 1.27 -16.03
CA GLU A 85 -10.15 1.92 -15.24
C GLU A 85 -10.54 1.02 -14.06
N TRP A 86 -10.64 1.60 -12.88
CA TRP A 86 -11.19 0.93 -11.71
C TRP A 86 -12.71 0.84 -11.83
N TRP A 87 -13.23 -0.37 -11.69
CA TRP A 87 -14.64 -0.69 -11.51
C TRP A 87 -14.83 -1.06 -10.05
N VAL A 88 -15.43 -0.16 -9.27
CA VAL A 88 -15.48 -0.23 -7.82
C VAL A 88 -16.81 -0.77 -7.33
N TYR A 89 -16.78 -1.79 -6.47
CA TYR A 89 -17.94 -2.40 -5.81
C TYR A 89 -17.83 -2.14 -4.31
N ASN A 90 -18.43 -1.03 -3.84
CA ASN A 90 -18.27 -0.54 -2.46
C ASN A 90 -19.59 -0.35 -1.69
N GLN A 91 -20.74 -0.82 -2.21
CA GLN A 91 -22.04 -0.69 -1.54
C GLN A 91 -22.09 -1.45 -0.21
N ASP A 92 -21.37 -2.56 -0.12
CA ASP A 92 -21.17 -3.35 1.10
C ASP A 92 -19.67 -3.41 1.40
N LEU A 93 -19.26 -2.79 2.51
CA LEU A 93 -17.86 -2.77 2.94
C LEU A 93 -17.32 -4.17 3.23
N ALA A 94 -18.17 -5.11 3.66
CA ALA A 94 -17.77 -6.50 3.91
C ALA A 94 -17.45 -7.24 2.60
N GLN A 95 -17.93 -6.75 1.46
CA GLN A 95 -17.73 -7.32 0.12
C GLN A 95 -16.88 -6.42 -0.79
N TYR A 96 -16.20 -5.41 -0.23
CA TYR A 96 -15.46 -4.44 -1.03
C TYR A 96 -14.42 -5.11 -1.95
N VAL A 97 -14.55 -4.81 -3.24
CA VAL A 97 -13.56 -5.13 -4.27
C VAL A 97 -13.55 -4.02 -5.34
N GLN A 98 -12.41 -3.82 -5.97
CA GLN A 98 -12.28 -3.00 -7.17
C GLN A 98 -11.50 -3.77 -8.25
N PHE A 99 -12.01 -3.80 -9.48
CA PHE A 99 -11.38 -4.47 -10.62
C PHE A 99 -10.78 -3.43 -11.58
N GLY A 100 -9.55 -3.62 -12.02
CA GLY A 100 -8.93 -2.80 -13.06
C GLY A 100 -9.18 -3.40 -14.43
N VAL A 101 -9.90 -2.66 -15.27
CA VAL A 101 -10.26 -3.06 -16.63
C VAL A 101 -9.47 -2.25 -17.64
N ALA A 102 -8.68 -2.91 -18.48
CA ALA A 102 -7.99 -2.32 -19.64
C ALA A 102 -8.41 -3.07 -20.90
N GLU A 103 -8.79 -2.34 -21.96
CA GLU A 103 -9.18 -2.94 -23.25
C GLU A 103 -10.24 -4.07 -23.11
N ARG A 104 -11.21 -3.86 -22.21
CA ARG A 104 -12.27 -4.83 -21.84
C ARG A 104 -11.75 -6.11 -21.17
N LYS A 105 -10.51 -6.13 -20.68
CA LYS A 105 -9.91 -7.24 -19.93
C LYS A 105 -9.62 -6.84 -18.48
N ILE A 106 -9.85 -7.75 -17.55
CA ILE A 106 -9.51 -7.55 -16.15
C ILE A 106 -8.02 -7.81 -15.97
N VAL A 107 -7.23 -6.77 -15.66
CA VAL A 107 -5.76 -6.85 -15.52
C VAL A 107 -5.29 -6.80 -14.06
N THR A 108 -6.16 -6.33 -13.16
CA THR A 108 -5.89 -6.28 -11.72
C THR A 108 -7.19 -6.31 -10.93
N ALA A 109 -7.12 -6.67 -9.65
CA ALA A 109 -8.19 -6.45 -8.69
C ALA A 109 -7.60 -6.18 -7.31
N TYR A 110 -8.27 -5.38 -6.50
CA TYR A 110 -7.94 -5.20 -5.08
C TYR A 110 -9.13 -5.57 -4.21
N VAL A 111 -8.89 -6.47 -3.26
CA VAL A 111 -9.85 -6.99 -2.28
C VAL A 111 -9.55 -6.39 -0.91
N ALA A 112 -10.57 -5.85 -0.26
CA ALA A 112 -10.49 -5.37 1.12
C ALA A 112 -11.66 -5.83 1.99
N GLY A 113 -12.77 -6.26 1.39
CA GLY A 113 -13.93 -6.77 2.11
C GLY A 113 -13.62 -8.08 2.83
N GLU A 114 -13.97 -8.15 4.12
CA GLU A 114 -13.68 -9.28 5.00
C GLU A 114 -14.30 -10.60 4.53
N GLN A 115 -15.44 -10.55 3.84
CA GLN A 115 -16.20 -11.72 3.39
C GLN A 115 -15.85 -12.15 1.96
N VAL A 116 -14.95 -11.43 1.29
CA VAL A 116 -14.54 -11.75 -0.08
C VAL A 116 -13.59 -12.96 -0.06
N LYS A 117 -13.90 -13.98 -0.86
CA LYS A 117 -13.09 -15.19 -0.98
C LYS A 117 -11.77 -14.90 -1.71
N VAL A 118 -10.64 -15.14 -1.04
CA VAL A 118 -9.27 -14.99 -1.60
C VAL A 118 -8.43 -16.28 -1.43
N PRO A 119 -8.94 -17.46 -1.84
CA PRO A 119 -8.22 -18.73 -1.65
C PRO A 119 -6.81 -18.69 -2.29
N PRO A 120 -5.82 -19.38 -1.70
CA PRO A 120 -5.93 -20.28 -0.53
C PRO A 120 -5.95 -19.55 0.83
N TYR A 121 -6.11 -18.23 0.82
CA TYR A 121 -6.14 -17.38 2.01
C TYR A 121 -7.55 -16.92 2.35
N TYR A 122 -7.68 -16.19 3.46
CA TYR A 122 -8.86 -15.43 3.83
C TYR A 122 -8.43 -14.11 4.48
N ILE A 123 -9.25 -13.07 4.35
CA ILE A 123 -8.98 -11.80 5.05
C ILE A 123 -9.00 -12.06 6.56
N ASN A 124 -8.07 -11.44 7.30
CA ASN A 124 -7.72 -11.69 8.71
C ASN A 124 -6.86 -12.94 8.96
N GLU A 125 -6.42 -13.67 7.93
CA GLU A 125 -5.48 -14.78 8.12
C GLU A 125 -4.13 -14.29 8.68
N LYS A 126 -3.54 -15.04 9.62
CA LYS A 126 -2.26 -14.69 10.23
C LYS A 126 -1.09 -14.86 9.26
N TYR A 127 -0.15 -13.92 9.32
CA TYR A 127 1.07 -13.92 8.50
C TYR A 127 1.82 -15.26 8.54
N GLU A 128 1.96 -15.86 9.74
CA GLU A 128 2.66 -17.13 9.91
C GLU A 128 1.99 -18.28 9.15
N ASP A 129 0.67 -18.28 9.02
CA ASP A 129 -0.08 -19.34 8.35
C ASP A 129 -0.05 -19.15 6.83
N VAL A 130 -0.09 -17.89 6.36
CA VAL A 130 0.19 -17.56 4.96
C VAL A 130 1.60 -18.02 4.58
N TYR A 131 2.61 -17.71 5.40
CA TYR A 131 4.00 -18.09 5.15
C TYR A 131 4.21 -19.61 5.12
N LYS A 132 3.55 -20.37 6.03
CA LYS A 132 3.61 -21.85 6.04
C LYS A 132 3.05 -22.47 4.76
N LYS A 133 1.99 -21.90 4.18
CA LYS A 133 1.38 -22.39 2.94
C LYS A 133 2.28 -22.15 1.73
N ASN A 134 2.87 -20.96 1.65
CA ASN A 134 3.73 -20.58 0.54
C ASN A 134 4.87 -19.67 1.03
N PRO A 135 6.09 -20.19 1.21
CA PRO A 135 7.22 -19.39 1.66
C PRO A 135 7.46 -18.18 0.77
N LEU A 136 7.59 -17.01 1.39
CA LEU A 136 7.66 -15.72 0.72
C LEU A 136 9.10 -15.40 0.31
N SER A 137 9.28 -14.87 -0.90
CA SER A 137 10.59 -14.59 -1.48
C SER A 137 10.96 -13.11 -1.35
N HIS A 138 12.25 -12.84 -1.14
CA HIS A 138 12.82 -11.50 -1.25
C HIS A 138 13.12 -11.09 -2.69
N GLU A 139 13.16 -12.05 -3.61
CA GLU A 139 13.48 -11.81 -5.01
C GLU A 139 12.39 -12.39 -5.90
N ILE A 140 11.87 -11.57 -6.80
CA ILE A 140 10.87 -11.98 -7.78
C ILE A 140 11.37 -11.62 -9.17
N SER A 141 11.59 -12.64 -10.01
CA SER A 141 12.04 -12.45 -11.39
C SER A 141 10.92 -12.72 -12.39
N LEU A 142 10.81 -11.87 -13.41
CA LEU A 142 9.97 -12.08 -14.58
C LEU A 142 10.69 -11.71 -15.88
N LYS A 143 10.21 -12.25 -16.99
CA LYS A 143 10.75 -11.98 -18.32
C LYS A 143 9.64 -11.59 -19.28
N ARG A 144 9.90 -10.59 -20.14
CA ARG A 144 9.02 -10.23 -21.25
C ARG A 144 9.85 -10.06 -22.52
N GLY A 145 9.58 -10.88 -23.52
CA GLY A 145 10.40 -10.91 -24.74
C GLY A 145 11.87 -11.20 -24.40
N LYS A 146 12.76 -10.25 -24.70
CA LYS A 146 14.20 -10.33 -24.39
C LYS A 146 14.57 -9.62 -23.08
N ASN A 147 13.62 -8.94 -22.44
CA ASN A 147 13.86 -8.12 -21.26
C ASN A 147 13.69 -8.97 -20.00
N SER A 148 14.46 -8.66 -18.96
CA SER A 148 14.38 -9.30 -17.64
C SER A 148 14.19 -8.26 -16.56
N TYR A 149 13.35 -8.59 -15.59
CA TYR A 149 13.00 -7.73 -14.46
C TYR A 149 13.13 -8.55 -13.18
N GLN A 150 13.74 -7.97 -12.16
CA GLN A 150 13.89 -8.54 -10.84
C GLN A 150 13.46 -7.51 -9.81
N PHE A 151 12.41 -7.81 -9.07
CA PHE A 151 12.02 -7.06 -7.88
C PHE A 151 12.81 -7.58 -6.68
N GLU A 152 13.31 -6.64 -5.88
CA GLU A 152 14.00 -6.87 -4.63
C GLU A 152 13.13 -6.30 -3.51
N LEU A 153 12.66 -7.19 -2.63
CA LEU A 153 11.82 -6.85 -1.48
C LEU A 153 12.69 -6.78 -0.22
N SER A 154 12.62 -5.65 0.47
CA SER A 154 13.15 -5.48 1.82
C SER A 154 12.43 -6.37 2.83
N ASP A 155 13.03 -6.54 4.02
CA ASP A 155 12.40 -7.28 5.12
C ASP A 155 11.02 -6.71 5.48
N THR A 156 10.89 -5.37 5.48
CA THR A 156 9.62 -4.69 5.71
C THR A 156 8.59 -5.04 4.64
N GLU A 157 8.97 -5.00 3.37
CA GLU A 157 8.06 -5.34 2.27
C GLU A 157 7.64 -6.81 2.28
N VAL A 158 8.54 -7.72 2.69
CA VAL A 158 8.20 -9.14 2.87
C VAL A 158 7.20 -9.34 4.02
N MET A 159 7.27 -8.55 5.09
CA MET A 159 6.34 -8.65 6.21
C MET A 159 5.00 -7.95 5.96
N GLU A 160 5.01 -6.80 5.29
CA GLU A 160 3.84 -5.92 5.15
C GLU A 160 3.11 -6.07 3.82
N GLN A 161 3.81 -6.40 2.75
CA GLN A 161 3.24 -6.43 1.41
C GLN A 161 3.95 -7.43 0.47
N PRO A 162 4.18 -8.69 0.88
CA PRO A 162 4.89 -9.68 0.08
C PRO A 162 4.15 -9.99 -1.24
N LEU A 163 4.91 -10.45 -2.22
CA LEU A 163 4.40 -10.86 -3.52
C LEU A 163 4.48 -12.38 -3.68
N VAL A 164 3.35 -13.01 -4.03
CA VAL A 164 3.29 -14.43 -4.37
C VAL A 164 2.85 -14.63 -5.81
N PRO A 165 3.41 -15.60 -6.54
CA PRO A 165 2.91 -15.96 -7.86
C PRO A 165 1.55 -16.68 -7.75
N VAL A 166 0.66 -16.39 -8.68
CA VAL A 166 -0.60 -17.11 -8.89
C VAL A 166 -0.68 -17.61 -10.34
N GLU A 167 -1.74 -18.32 -10.71
CA GLU A 167 -1.96 -18.67 -12.11
C GLU A 167 -2.02 -17.40 -12.96
N ASP A 168 -1.19 -17.35 -14.00
CA ASP A 168 -1.08 -16.25 -14.95
C ASP A 168 -0.84 -14.84 -14.38
N GLY A 169 -0.40 -14.71 -13.12
CA GLY A 169 -0.10 -13.41 -12.53
C GLY A 169 0.53 -13.46 -11.15
N TRP A 170 0.23 -12.43 -10.35
CA TRP A 170 0.78 -12.18 -9.02
C TRP A 170 -0.33 -11.78 -8.04
N ALA A 171 -0.13 -12.08 -6.77
CA ALA A 171 -0.92 -11.54 -5.67
C ALA A 171 0.02 -10.83 -4.69
N GLN A 172 -0.21 -9.54 -4.49
CA GLN A 172 0.40 -8.76 -3.42
C GLN A 172 -0.50 -8.84 -2.19
N LEU A 173 0.04 -9.35 -1.09
CA LEU A 173 -0.70 -9.63 0.14
C LEU A 173 -0.43 -8.52 1.14
N TYR A 174 -1.38 -7.64 1.42
CA TYR A 174 -1.19 -6.54 2.36
C TYR A 174 -1.49 -7.00 3.79
N PHE A 175 -0.52 -6.86 4.68
CA PHE A 175 -0.63 -7.18 6.09
C PHE A 175 -0.65 -5.92 6.94
N ASP A 176 -1.40 -5.98 8.03
CA ASP A 176 -1.22 -5.11 9.17
C ASP A 176 -0.15 -5.74 10.07
N HIS A 177 1.04 -5.14 10.13
CA HIS A 177 2.15 -5.72 10.88
C HIS A 177 1.94 -5.70 12.39
N PHE A 178 1.05 -4.85 12.90
CA PHE A 178 0.79 -4.75 14.34
C PHE A 178 -0.11 -5.89 14.82
N THR A 179 -1.02 -6.35 13.96
CA THR A 179 -1.95 -7.46 14.24
C THR A 179 -1.51 -8.80 13.62
N HIS A 180 -0.56 -8.73 12.69
CA HIS A 180 -0.08 -9.82 11.84
C HIS A 180 -1.18 -10.44 10.98
N GLU A 181 -2.15 -9.65 10.53
CA GLU A 181 -3.33 -10.12 9.78
C GLU A 181 -3.30 -9.65 8.34
N LEU A 182 -3.72 -10.51 7.41
CA LEU A 182 -3.94 -10.18 6.01
C LEU A 182 -5.16 -9.24 5.89
N VAL A 183 -4.94 -7.99 5.51
CA VAL A 183 -5.98 -6.95 5.45
C VAL A 183 -6.46 -6.62 4.04
N GLY A 184 -5.75 -7.07 3.01
CA GLY A 184 -6.17 -6.95 1.63
C GLY A 184 -5.28 -7.73 0.66
N VAL A 185 -5.79 -7.95 -0.55
CA VAL A 185 -5.08 -8.68 -1.61
C VAL A 185 -5.20 -7.92 -2.92
N ARG A 186 -4.07 -7.61 -3.57
CA ARG A 186 -4.05 -7.07 -4.93
C ARG A 186 -3.56 -8.11 -5.92
N TYR A 187 -4.43 -8.57 -6.81
CA TYR A 187 -4.06 -9.40 -7.94
C TYR A 187 -3.58 -8.54 -9.10
N MET A 188 -2.52 -8.95 -9.80
CA MET A 188 -1.95 -8.22 -10.92
C MET A 188 -1.44 -9.19 -11.99
N ASP A 189 -1.69 -8.88 -13.26
CA ASP A 189 -0.93 -9.49 -14.35
C ASP A 189 0.52 -8.96 -14.41
N ASP A 190 1.34 -9.58 -15.25
CA ASP A 190 2.76 -9.22 -15.39
C ASP A 190 2.93 -7.75 -15.87
N GLU A 191 2.02 -7.23 -16.70
CA GLU A 191 2.06 -5.84 -17.16
C GLU A 191 1.80 -4.86 -16.02
N THR A 192 0.75 -5.10 -15.25
CA THR A 192 0.31 -4.24 -14.17
C THR A 192 1.36 -4.18 -13.07
N LEU A 193 1.97 -5.32 -12.72
CA LEU A 193 3.08 -5.34 -11.76
C LEU A 193 4.25 -4.46 -12.21
N LEU A 194 4.64 -4.53 -13.48
CA LEU A 194 5.73 -3.72 -14.06
C LEU A 194 5.41 -2.23 -14.18
N ARG A 195 4.11 -1.87 -14.28
CA ARG A 195 3.65 -0.48 -14.28
C ARG A 195 3.57 0.08 -12.86
N GLN A 196 3.03 -0.69 -11.90
CA GLN A 196 2.89 -0.28 -10.50
C GLN A 196 4.25 -0.11 -9.80
N ARG A 197 5.18 -1.06 -10.04
CA ARG A 197 6.51 -1.10 -9.41
C ARG A 197 6.46 -0.92 -7.89
N PRO A 198 5.77 -1.82 -7.16
CA PRO A 198 5.60 -1.69 -5.72
C PRO A 198 6.90 -1.85 -4.92
N TYR A 199 7.97 -2.36 -5.53
CA TYR A 199 9.26 -2.62 -4.90
C TYR A 199 10.42 -2.09 -5.74
N GLN A 200 11.63 -2.11 -5.18
CA GLN A 200 12.86 -1.84 -5.92
C GLN A 200 12.98 -2.79 -7.12
N LEU A 201 13.28 -2.24 -8.30
CA LEU A 201 13.31 -2.99 -9.56
C LEU A 201 14.68 -2.87 -10.24
N VAL A 202 15.33 -4.02 -10.42
CA VAL A 202 16.50 -4.19 -11.29
C VAL A 202 16.04 -4.75 -12.63
N TYR A 203 16.48 -4.19 -13.75
CA TYR A 203 16.05 -4.65 -15.06
C TYR A 203 17.15 -4.60 -16.12
N SER A 204 16.98 -5.41 -17.16
CA SER A 204 17.76 -5.36 -18.39
C SER A 204 16.82 -5.22 -19.58
N GLY A 205 17.06 -4.21 -20.42
CA GLY A 205 16.18 -3.84 -21.53
C GLY A 205 15.40 -2.57 -21.25
N GLU A 206 14.17 -2.50 -21.77
CA GLU A 206 13.32 -1.31 -21.69
C GLU A 206 12.24 -1.46 -20.60
N LEU A 207 11.92 -0.36 -19.93
CA LEU A 207 10.75 -0.27 -19.06
C LEU A 207 9.50 0.00 -19.90
N LEU A 208 8.34 -0.43 -19.39
CA LEU A 208 7.07 -0.05 -20.00
C LEU A 208 6.92 1.47 -19.97
N ALA A 209 6.69 2.06 -21.14
CA ALA A 209 6.46 3.48 -21.28
C ALA A 209 5.23 3.89 -20.47
N GLU A 210 5.36 4.98 -19.74
CA GLU A 210 4.24 5.65 -19.08
C GLU A 210 3.36 6.29 -20.16
N GLN A 211 2.05 6.15 -20.01
CA GLN A 211 1.13 6.83 -20.91
C GLN A 211 0.99 8.30 -20.49
N PRO A 212 1.10 9.26 -21.42
CA PRO A 212 0.93 10.66 -21.09
C PRO A 212 -0.52 10.91 -20.61
N LEU A 213 -0.65 11.50 -19.42
CA LEU A 213 -1.94 11.84 -18.82
C LEU A 213 -2.21 13.33 -18.99
N THR A 214 -3.42 13.68 -19.43
CA THR A 214 -3.86 15.08 -19.48
C THR A 214 -4.16 15.59 -18.05
N PRO A 215 -4.10 16.91 -17.80
CA PRO A 215 -4.48 17.46 -16.49
C PRO A 215 -5.89 17.06 -16.04
N ASP A 216 -6.86 17.00 -16.97
CA ASP A 216 -8.23 16.56 -16.65
C ASP A 216 -8.29 15.09 -16.23
N LYS A 217 -7.51 14.23 -16.91
CA LYS A 217 -7.42 12.81 -16.55
C LYS A 217 -6.72 12.62 -15.21
N MET A 218 -5.67 13.40 -14.93
CA MET A 218 -5.02 13.43 -13.60
C MET A 218 -6.02 13.79 -12.51
N LYS A 219 -6.85 14.82 -12.71
CA LYS A 219 -7.90 15.20 -11.76
C LYS A 219 -8.92 14.08 -11.53
N GLN A 220 -9.28 13.32 -12.56
CA GLN A 220 -10.15 12.16 -12.40
C GLN A 220 -9.49 11.03 -11.60
N ILE A 221 -8.21 10.75 -11.84
CA ILE A 221 -7.41 9.77 -11.08
C ILE A 221 -7.30 10.20 -9.61
N GLU A 222 -7.05 11.48 -9.36
CA GLU A 222 -6.99 12.06 -8.01
C GLU A 222 -8.32 11.87 -7.25
N ASN A 223 -9.47 12.15 -7.88
CA ASN A 223 -10.78 11.93 -7.27
C ASN A 223 -11.01 10.45 -6.94
N GLY A 224 -10.61 9.54 -7.84
CA GLY A 224 -10.72 8.10 -7.60
C GLY A 224 -9.88 7.66 -6.40
N ASN A 225 -8.62 8.09 -6.33
CA ASN A 225 -7.76 7.84 -5.17
C ASN A 225 -8.35 8.42 -3.87
N MET A 226 -8.92 9.63 -3.89
CA MET A 226 -9.56 10.23 -2.72
C MET A 226 -10.70 9.37 -2.18
N GLN A 227 -11.61 8.92 -3.06
CA GLN A 227 -12.76 8.13 -2.66
C GLN A 227 -12.36 6.71 -2.23
N GLN A 228 -11.40 6.08 -2.91
CA GLN A 228 -10.86 4.78 -2.50
C GLN A 228 -10.23 4.85 -1.11
N ILE A 229 -9.39 5.86 -0.83
CA ILE A 229 -8.80 6.05 0.52
C ILE A 229 -9.90 6.21 1.57
N PHE A 230 -10.95 6.98 1.28
CA PHE A 230 -12.07 7.18 2.20
C PHE A 230 -12.82 5.87 2.50
N ASP A 231 -13.22 5.15 1.46
CA ASP A 231 -13.95 3.88 1.58
C ASP A 231 -13.12 2.85 2.37
N LEU A 232 -11.84 2.69 1.99
CA LEU A 232 -10.93 1.74 2.62
C LEU A 232 -10.54 2.13 4.05
N THR A 233 -10.49 3.42 4.38
CA THR A 233 -10.33 3.88 5.77
C THR A 233 -11.52 3.43 6.62
N ASN A 234 -12.73 3.51 6.08
CA ASN A 234 -13.92 3.02 6.78
C ASN A 234 -13.96 1.49 6.90
N ILE A 235 -13.37 0.74 5.96
CA ILE A 235 -13.14 -0.71 6.14
C ILE A 235 -12.21 -0.98 7.33
N ILE A 236 -11.08 -0.27 7.43
CA ILE A 236 -10.17 -0.38 8.58
C ILE A 236 -10.92 -0.09 9.88
N ARG A 237 -11.71 0.99 9.92
CA ARG A 237 -12.48 1.35 11.12
C ARG A 237 -13.52 0.30 11.49
N SER A 238 -14.25 -0.24 10.50
CA SER A 238 -15.19 -1.33 10.71
C SER A 238 -14.50 -2.57 11.30
N ARG A 239 -13.33 -2.95 10.78
CA ARG A 239 -12.54 -4.09 11.29
C ARG A 239 -12.11 -3.90 12.75
N HIS A 240 -11.89 -2.66 13.17
CA HIS A 240 -11.55 -2.30 14.54
C HIS A 240 -12.77 -1.95 15.41
N ASN A 241 -13.99 -2.24 14.96
CA ASN A 241 -15.25 -1.94 15.66
C ASN A 241 -15.41 -0.45 16.02
N LEU A 242 -14.89 0.43 15.17
CA LEU A 242 -14.99 1.88 15.34
C LEU A 242 -16.15 2.46 14.51
N PRO A 243 -16.78 3.56 14.95
CA PRO A 243 -17.73 4.31 14.13
C PRO A 243 -17.08 4.76 12.82
N LEU A 244 -17.85 4.66 11.73
CA LEU A 244 -17.42 5.14 10.42
C LEU A 244 -17.30 6.67 10.40
N LEU A 245 -16.40 7.17 9.57
CA LEU A 245 -16.20 8.60 9.34
C LEU A 245 -17.12 9.07 8.21
N ALA A 246 -17.74 10.22 8.41
CA ALA A 246 -18.51 10.89 7.36
C ALA A 246 -17.58 11.66 6.41
N TRP A 247 -17.86 11.62 5.10
CA TRP A 247 -17.14 12.46 4.14
C TRP A 247 -17.42 13.93 4.41
N ASP A 248 -16.36 14.74 4.56
CA ASP A 248 -16.47 16.20 4.64
C ASP A 248 -15.80 16.87 3.44
N GLN A 249 -16.62 17.42 2.55
CA GLN A 249 -16.16 18.02 1.31
C GLN A 249 -15.26 19.25 1.53
N GLN A 250 -15.54 20.08 2.54
CA GLN A 250 -14.73 21.28 2.79
C GLN A 250 -13.37 20.91 3.37
N THR A 251 -13.32 19.89 4.23
CA THR A 251 -12.06 19.29 4.70
C THR A 251 -11.27 18.65 3.56
N ALA A 252 -11.94 18.00 2.60
CA ALA A 252 -11.29 17.44 1.41
C ALA A 252 -10.65 18.52 0.54
N GLU A 253 -11.33 19.65 0.31
CA GLU A 253 -10.77 20.79 -0.41
C GLU A 253 -9.50 21.35 0.26
N VAL A 254 -9.49 21.42 1.59
CA VAL A 254 -8.30 21.80 2.37
C VAL A 254 -7.16 20.79 2.19
N ALA A 255 -7.48 19.49 2.22
CA ALA A 255 -6.50 18.42 2.01
C ALA A 255 -5.91 18.43 0.60
N ILE A 256 -6.72 18.70 -0.44
CA ILE A 256 -6.25 18.85 -1.84
C ILE A 256 -5.26 20.02 -1.92
N GLY A 257 -5.61 21.15 -1.29
CA GLY A 257 -4.74 22.31 -1.22
C GLY A 257 -3.38 21.99 -0.59
N HIS A 258 -3.35 21.18 0.47
CA HIS A 258 -2.09 20.79 1.12
C HIS A 258 -1.25 19.82 0.28
N SER A 259 -1.87 18.81 -0.33
CA SER A 259 -1.19 17.91 -1.28
C SER A 259 -0.57 18.69 -2.44
N LYS A 260 -1.30 19.67 -2.99
CA LYS A 260 -0.80 20.56 -4.03
C LYS A 260 0.32 21.46 -3.55
N ASP A 261 0.21 22.04 -2.36
CA ASP A 261 1.22 22.91 -1.77
C ASP A 261 2.55 22.16 -1.55
N MET A 262 2.51 20.95 -0.97
CA MET A 262 3.67 20.09 -0.81
C MET A 262 4.35 19.76 -2.14
N LYS A 263 3.55 19.44 -3.17
CA LYS A 263 4.05 19.15 -4.53
C LYS A 263 4.70 20.37 -5.18
N ASP A 264 4.02 21.51 -5.19
CA ASP A 264 4.45 22.70 -5.92
C ASP A 264 5.64 23.38 -5.23
N ASN A 265 5.73 23.31 -3.90
CA ASN A 265 6.77 23.95 -3.09
C ASN A 265 7.87 23.00 -2.61
N ASN A 266 7.90 21.76 -3.11
CA ASN A 266 8.97 20.77 -2.88
C ASN A 266 9.30 20.52 -1.39
N TYR A 267 8.27 20.33 -0.57
CA TYR A 267 8.43 19.98 0.83
C TYR A 267 7.47 18.85 1.22
N PHE A 268 7.73 18.21 2.37
CA PHE A 268 6.86 17.18 2.93
C PHE A 268 6.78 17.37 4.44
N SER A 269 5.69 17.99 4.91
CA SER A 269 5.49 18.36 6.31
C SER A 269 4.01 18.60 6.60
N HIS A 270 3.60 18.42 7.86
CA HIS A 270 2.30 18.87 8.36
C HIS A 270 2.15 20.39 8.35
N ASP A 271 3.26 21.12 8.44
CA ASP A 271 3.29 22.57 8.44
C ASP A 271 3.70 23.11 7.07
N SER A 272 2.83 23.93 6.48
CA SER A 272 3.15 24.66 5.27
C SER A 272 4.01 25.88 5.61
N PRO A 273 5.13 26.11 4.89
CA PRO A 273 5.96 27.30 5.08
C PRO A 273 5.21 28.62 4.84
N THR A 274 4.11 28.60 4.09
CA THR A 274 3.34 29.80 3.72
C THR A 274 1.89 29.78 4.18
N LEU A 275 1.29 28.59 4.33
CA LEU A 275 -0.12 28.42 4.71
C LEU A 275 -0.33 28.03 6.17
N GLY A 276 0.74 27.74 6.91
CA GLY A 276 0.72 27.42 8.33
C GLY A 276 0.36 25.96 8.64
N THR A 277 -0.10 25.75 9.86
CA THR A 277 -0.47 24.44 10.44
C THR A 277 -1.76 23.88 9.83
N LEU A 278 -2.11 22.62 10.15
CA LEU A 278 -3.41 22.03 9.82
C LEU A 278 -4.58 22.92 10.29
N GLY A 279 -4.49 23.46 11.51
CA GLY A 279 -5.52 24.33 12.07
C GLY A 279 -5.71 25.60 11.25
N ASP A 280 -4.62 26.25 10.83
CA ASP A 280 -4.66 27.44 9.98
C ASP A 280 -5.29 27.13 8.62
N ARG A 281 -4.95 25.98 8.02
CA ARG A 281 -5.51 25.53 6.74
C ARG A 281 -7.01 25.23 6.84
N LEU A 282 -7.45 24.52 7.88
CA LEU A 282 -8.87 24.22 8.13
C LEU A 282 -9.67 25.50 8.40
N GLN A 283 -9.14 26.42 9.21
CA GLN A 283 -9.77 27.71 9.47
C GLN A 283 -9.93 28.54 8.19
N ARG A 284 -8.89 28.58 7.35
CA ARG A 284 -8.94 29.26 6.03
C ARG A 284 -9.98 28.64 5.10
N GLY A 285 -10.12 27.32 5.15
CA GLY A 285 -11.18 26.56 4.46
C GLY A 285 -12.57 26.67 5.10
N LYS A 286 -12.72 27.47 6.16
CA LYS A 286 -13.98 27.64 6.93
C LYS A 286 -14.53 26.35 7.54
N VAL A 287 -13.65 25.39 7.83
CA VAL A 287 -14.00 24.14 8.50
C VAL A 287 -13.95 24.34 10.01
N GLY A 288 -15.10 24.29 10.66
CA GLY A 288 -15.19 24.23 12.12
C GLY A 288 -14.92 22.82 12.65
N PHE A 289 -14.11 22.70 13.71
CA PHE A 289 -13.77 21.43 14.34
C PHE A 289 -13.48 21.59 15.84
N GLN A 290 -13.70 20.53 16.61
CA GLN A 290 -13.30 20.40 18.02
C GLN A 290 -11.91 19.77 18.16
N LEU A 291 -11.58 18.86 17.24
CA LEU A 291 -10.31 18.15 17.15
C LEU A 291 -10.00 17.91 15.66
N ALA A 292 -8.73 17.97 15.28
CA ALA A 292 -8.27 17.61 13.95
C ALA A 292 -6.98 16.77 14.02
N GLY A 293 -6.78 15.93 13.01
CA GLY A 293 -5.55 15.15 12.80
C GLY A 293 -5.26 15.00 11.32
N GLU A 294 -4.00 14.77 10.96
CA GLU A 294 -3.58 14.66 9.56
C GLU A 294 -2.65 13.47 9.34
N ASN A 295 -2.88 12.74 8.24
CA ASN A 295 -1.91 11.83 7.66
C ASN A 295 -1.48 12.37 6.29
N ILE A 296 -0.18 12.35 5.98
CA ILE A 296 0.36 12.72 4.68
C ILE A 296 1.21 11.56 4.12
N ALA A 297 1.18 11.38 2.81
CA ALA A 297 2.02 10.42 2.09
C ALA A 297 2.42 10.99 0.72
N ALA A 298 3.59 10.58 0.23
CA ALA A 298 4.07 10.95 -1.09
C ALA A 298 4.64 9.74 -1.83
N GLN A 299 4.62 9.77 -3.16
CA GLN A 299 5.28 8.84 -4.08
C GLN A 299 4.79 7.38 -4.08
N HIS A 300 3.79 7.05 -3.27
CA HIS A 300 3.11 5.75 -3.34
C HIS A 300 2.38 5.61 -4.69
N SER A 301 2.27 4.38 -5.18
CA SER A 301 1.72 4.07 -6.51
C SER A 301 0.28 4.57 -6.69
N ASP A 302 -0.57 4.30 -5.71
CA ASP A 302 -1.96 4.74 -5.67
C ASP A 302 -2.45 4.94 -4.22
N GLY A 303 -3.71 5.34 -4.06
CA GLY A 303 -4.31 5.59 -2.75
C GLY A 303 -4.39 4.34 -1.87
N VAL A 304 -4.51 3.15 -2.45
CA VAL A 304 -4.47 1.88 -1.71
C VAL A 304 -3.09 1.71 -1.08
N ALA A 305 -2.01 1.88 -1.84
CA ALA A 305 -0.65 1.78 -1.33
C ALA A 305 -0.36 2.83 -0.24
N ALA A 306 -0.81 4.08 -0.42
CA ALA A 306 -0.65 5.13 0.59
C ALA A 306 -1.35 4.78 1.91
N LEU A 307 -2.60 4.27 1.85
CA LEU A 307 -3.35 3.87 3.03
C LEU A 307 -2.72 2.69 3.78
N GLN A 308 -2.21 1.70 3.06
CA GLN A 308 -1.49 0.58 3.68
C GLN A 308 -0.20 1.05 4.37
N GLY A 309 0.51 2.01 3.78
CA GLY A 309 1.65 2.67 4.43
C GLY A 309 1.28 3.39 5.72
N TRP A 310 0.13 4.10 5.76
CA TRP A 310 -0.36 4.72 6.99
C TRP A 310 -0.79 3.69 8.05
N LEU A 311 -1.41 2.58 7.64
CA LEU A 311 -1.85 1.52 8.56
C LEU A 311 -0.68 0.90 9.32
N ASN A 312 0.47 0.74 8.64
CA ASN A 312 1.72 0.19 9.16
C ASN A 312 2.67 1.26 9.75
N SER A 313 2.17 2.46 10.06
CA SER A 313 2.96 3.49 10.73
C SER A 313 2.27 3.93 12.02
N GLU A 314 2.92 3.72 13.17
CA GLU A 314 2.29 3.92 14.49
C GLU A 314 1.67 5.32 14.65
N GLY A 315 2.36 6.36 14.19
CA GLY A 315 1.85 7.74 14.23
C GLY A 315 0.59 7.95 13.39
N HIS A 316 0.60 7.46 12.15
CA HIS A 316 -0.53 7.61 11.23
C HIS A 316 -1.71 6.70 11.60
N ARG A 317 -1.42 5.50 12.08
CA ARG A 317 -2.39 4.52 12.59
C ARG A 317 -3.22 5.08 13.74
N LYS A 318 -2.61 5.88 14.63
CA LYS A 318 -3.34 6.55 15.72
C LYS A 318 -4.49 7.42 15.18
N ASN A 319 -4.30 8.12 14.06
CA ASN A 319 -5.37 8.89 13.45
C ASN A 319 -6.45 8.00 12.83
N LEU A 320 -6.06 6.97 12.07
CA LEU A 320 -6.98 6.00 11.46
C LEU A 320 -7.92 5.35 12.49
N LEU A 321 -7.40 5.05 13.68
CA LEU A 321 -8.10 4.32 14.74
C LEU A 321 -8.61 5.21 15.89
N ASN A 322 -8.51 6.53 15.79
CA ASN A 322 -9.02 7.42 16.84
C ASN A 322 -10.56 7.47 16.79
N GLU A 323 -11.21 6.99 17.85
CA GLU A 323 -12.67 6.98 18.01
C GLU A 323 -13.27 8.39 18.10
N GLN A 324 -12.47 9.39 18.48
CA GLN A 324 -12.96 10.76 18.65
C GLN A 324 -13.31 11.46 17.33
N PHE A 325 -12.74 11.01 16.20
CA PHE A 325 -13.02 11.58 14.89
C PHE A 325 -14.37 11.12 14.35
N THR A 326 -15.07 12.06 13.70
CA THR A 326 -16.42 11.85 13.15
C THR A 326 -16.48 12.12 11.66
N GLY A 327 -15.49 12.85 11.11
CA GLY A 327 -15.42 13.18 9.69
C GLY A 327 -14.02 13.04 9.11
N LEU A 328 -13.96 12.85 7.80
CA LEU A 328 -12.75 12.71 7.01
C LEU A 328 -12.89 13.45 5.70
N GLY A 329 -11.91 14.29 5.38
CA GLY A 329 -11.67 14.78 4.02
C GLY A 329 -10.35 14.22 3.50
N VAL A 330 -10.37 13.68 2.28
CA VAL A 330 -9.17 13.18 1.61
C VAL A 330 -8.85 14.08 0.44
N GLY A 331 -7.59 14.43 0.25
CA GLY A 331 -7.13 15.24 -0.87
C GLY A 331 -5.89 14.66 -1.52
N VAL A 332 -5.94 14.54 -2.84
CA VAL A 332 -4.84 13.97 -3.64
C VAL A 332 -4.47 14.97 -4.74
N TYR A 333 -3.17 15.12 -4.97
CA TYR A 333 -2.63 15.89 -6.10
C TYR A 333 -1.39 15.18 -6.62
N ASP A 334 -1.43 14.66 -7.86
CA ASP A 334 -0.44 13.71 -8.37
C ASP A 334 -0.23 12.55 -7.36
N LYS A 335 1.01 12.24 -6.97
CA LYS A 335 1.33 11.25 -5.93
C LYS A 335 1.54 11.87 -4.54
N PHE A 336 0.79 12.91 -4.18
CA PHE A 336 0.71 13.43 -2.82
C PHE A 336 -0.70 13.19 -2.28
N TYR A 337 -0.78 12.52 -1.13
CA TYR A 337 -2.02 12.07 -0.52
C TYR A 337 -2.12 12.65 0.90
N THR A 338 -3.27 13.24 1.22
CA THR A 338 -3.53 13.85 2.54
C THR A 338 -4.89 13.37 3.07
N GLN A 339 -4.92 12.89 4.31
CA GLN A 339 -6.15 12.67 5.07
C GLN A 339 -6.23 13.71 6.18
N ASN A 340 -7.33 14.47 6.21
CA ASN A 340 -7.64 15.37 7.32
C ASN A 340 -8.86 14.83 8.06
N PHE A 341 -8.62 14.38 9.29
CA PHE A 341 -9.64 13.89 10.21
C PHE A 341 -10.16 15.06 11.05
N ILE A 342 -11.46 15.07 11.30
CA ILE A 342 -12.10 16.08 12.15
C ILE A 342 -13.12 15.47 13.11
N ARG A 343 -13.30 16.12 14.25
CA ARG A 343 -14.44 15.96 15.14
C ARG A 343 -15.29 17.23 15.08
N LYS A 344 -16.60 17.10 14.83
CA LYS A 344 -17.53 18.23 14.84
C LYS A 344 -18.29 18.32 16.15
#